data_AF-A0A8C6VQ93-F1
#
_entry.id   AF-A0A8C6VQ93-F1
#
_cell.length_a   1.000
_cell.length_b   1.000
_cell.length_c   1.000
_cell.angle_alpha   90.00
_cell.angle_beta   90.00
_cell.angle_gamma   90.00
#
_symmetry.space_group_name_H-M   'P 1'
#
loop_
_entity.id
_entity.type
_entity.pdbx_description
1 polymer ?
#
loop_
_entity_poly.entity_id
_entity_poly.type
_entity_poly.pdbx_seq_one_letter_code
_entity_poly.pdbx_strand_id
1 'polypeptide(L)'
;MALPGTPRLGPQLAKLARSFHCSTMKYAGSEWRMKHGLPANPSDHGLTTDLPDWSFADGRPAPPMAGHLRRQEKKRELVRRIAQLSSELDHGMKKWEAKQKKQEEDQEEKRRKRLRPKGDSLQQVPK
;
A
#
# COMPACT_ATOMS: atom_id res chain seq x y z
N MET A 1 24.86 0.74 -58.29
CA MET A 1 24.97 0.35 -56.87
C MET A 1 23.60 -0.17 -56.43
N ALA A 2 23.46 -1.48 -56.24
CA ALA A 2 22.20 -2.12 -55.86
C ALA A 2 22.22 -2.44 -54.35
N LEU A 3 21.18 -2.05 -53.61
CA LEU A 3 21.03 -2.35 -52.20
C LEU A 3 20.57 -3.81 -52.03
N PRO A 4 21.13 -4.60 -51.10
CA PRO A 4 20.70 -5.97 -50.87
C PRO A 4 19.37 -6.00 -50.12
N GLY A 5 18.39 -6.71 -50.68
CA GLY A 5 17.09 -6.96 -50.07
C GLY A 5 17.22 -7.77 -48.78
N THR A 6 16.49 -7.36 -47.75
CA THR A 6 16.37 -8.10 -46.49
C THR A 6 15.57 -9.39 -46.73
N PRO A 7 16.04 -10.57 -46.28
CA PRO A 7 15.22 -11.76 -46.33
C PRO A 7 14.07 -11.62 -45.33
N ARG A 8 12.82 -11.61 -45.83
CA ARG A 8 11.63 -11.80 -44.99
C ARG A 8 11.75 -13.16 -44.30
N LEU A 9 12.04 -13.14 -42.99
CA LEU A 9 11.86 -14.29 -42.12
C LEU A 9 10.38 -14.68 -42.15
N GLY A 10 10.06 -15.68 -42.96
CA GLY A 10 8.71 -16.22 -43.12
C GLY A 10 8.17 -16.89 -41.84
N PRO A 11 6.93 -17.43 -41.90
CA PRO A 11 6.10 -17.81 -40.76
C PRO A 11 6.55 -19.08 -40.00
N GLN A 12 7.82 -19.47 -40.12
CA GLN A 12 8.36 -20.69 -39.51
C GLN A 12 8.54 -20.56 -37.99
N LEU A 13 8.65 -19.34 -37.45
CA LEU A 13 8.66 -19.11 -35.99
C LEU A 13 7.28 -19.35 -35.34
N ALA A 14 6.19 -19.23 -36.11
CA ALA A 14 4.83 -19.41 -35.57
C ALA A 14 4.46 -20.88 -35.31
N LYS A 15 5.23 -21.85 -35.85
CA LYS A 15 5.00 -23.29 -35.64
C LYS A 15 5.62 -23.82 -34.35
N LEU A 16 6.64 -23.15 -33.79
CA LEU A 16 7.25 -23.56 -32.50
C LEU A 16 6.41 -23.15 -31.28
N ALA A 17 5.45 -22.24 -31.43
CA ALA A 17 4.65 -21.73 -30.32
C ALA A 17 3.53 -22.68 -29.85
N ARG A 18 3.32 -23.82 -30.53
CA ARG A 18 2.23 -24.77 -30.21
C ARG A 18 2.61 -25.85 -29.18
N SER A 19 3.85 -25.87 -28.69
CA SER A 19 4.34 -26.88 -27.73
C SER A 19 4.63 -26.35 -26.32
N PHE A 20 4.40 -25.07 -26.04
CA PHE A 20 4.55 -24.51 -24.69
C PHE A 20 3.18 -24.29 -24.04
N HIS A 21 2.92 -25.04 -22.97
CA HIS A 21 1.73 -24.84 -22.16
C HIS A 21 1.89 -23.57 -21.30
N CYS A 22 1.24 -22.47 -21.72
CA CYS A 22 1.20 -21.22 -20.96
C CYS A 22 0.01 -21.17 -19.98
N SER A 23 -0.25 -22.23 -19.22
CA SER A 23 -1.25 -22.14 -18.14
C SER A 23 -0.66 -21.42 -16.93
N THR A 24 -1.47 -20.61 -16.27
CA THR A 24 -1.12 -20.03 -14.98
C THR A 24 -1.02 -21.16 -13.96
N MET A 25 0.07 -21.24 -13.21
CA MET A 25 0.17 -22.20 -12.10
C MET A 25 -0.91 -21.86 -11.07
N LYS A 26 -2.00 -22.61 -11.08
CA LYS A 26 -2.99 -22.55 -10.00
C LYS A 26 -2.39 -23.26 -8.80
N TYR A 27 -2.03 -22.50 -7.77
CA TYR A 27 -1.64 -23.07 -6.48
C TYR A 27 -2.82 -23.86 -5.92
N ALA A 28 -2.77 -25.20 -6.04
CA ALA A 28 -3.82 -26.06 -5.51
C ALA A 28 -3.96 -25.82 -3.99
N GLY A 29 -5.19 -25.56 -3.54
CA GLY A 29 -5.47 -25.27 -2.13
C GLY A 29 -5.11 -23.86 -1.65
N SER A 30 -4.77 -22.92 -2.54
CA SER A 30 -4.49 -21.52 -2.15
C SER A 30 -5.68 -20.84 -1.48
N GLU A 31 -6.90 -21.06 -1.97
CA GLU A 31 -8.12 -20.52 -1.37
C GLU A 31 -8.31 -21.00 0.07
N TRP A 32 -8.06 -22.29 0.33
CA TRP A 32 -8.10 -22.86 1.67
C TRP A 32 -7.05 -22.18 2.57
N ARG A 33 -5.81 -22.05 2.09
CA ARG A 33 -4.74 -21.36 2.84
C ARG A 33 -5.10 -19.93 3.18
N MET A 34 -5.59 -19.15 2.22
CA MET A 34 -6.03 -17.76 2.45
C MET A 34 -7.17 -17.70 3.48
N LYS A 35 -8.15 -18.60 3.40
CA LYS A 35 -9.25 -18.69 4.39
C LYS A 35 -8.74 -18.99 5.81
N HIS A 36 -7.60 -19.66 5.93
CA HIS A 36 -6.94 -19.97 7.19
C HIS A 36 -5.81 -18.97 7.57
N GLY A 37 -5.71 -17.83 6.90
CA GLY A 37 -4.71 -16.80 7.21
C GLY A 37 -3.26 -17.18 6.83
N LEU A 38 -3.09 -18.19 5.99
CA LEU A 38 -1.81 -18.61 5.43
C LEU A 38 -1.57 -17.97 4.06
N PRO A 39 -0.31 -17.83 3.63
CA PRO A 39 -0.03 -17.35 2.28
C PRO A 39 -0.58 -18.31 1.22
N ALA A 40 -0.98 -17.72 0.09
CA ALA A 40 -1.42 -18.45 -1.10
C ALA A 40 -0.33 -19.41 -1.60
N ASN A 41 0.91 -18.93 -1.64
CA ASN A 41 2.09 -19.71 -1.93
C ASN A 41 2.83 -20.03 -0.62
N PRO A 42 3.06 -21.31 -0.28
CA PRO A 42 3.75 -21.69 0.96
C PRO A 42 5.19 -21.15 1.07
N SER A 43 5.82 -20.78 -0.06
CA SER A 43 7.20 -20.30 -0.10
C SER A 43 7.34 -18.76 0.03
N ASP A 44 6.24 -18.02 0.18
CA ASP A 44 6.28 -16.56 0.24
C ASP A 44 6.80 -16.06 1.60
N HIS A 45 6.20 -16.55 2.68
CA HIS A 45 6.54 -16.22 4.06
C HIS A 45 6.03 -17.31 5.01
N GLY A 46 6.58 -17.37 6.22
CA GLY A 46 6.22 -18.37 7.22
C GLY A 46 7.37 -19.28 7.57
N LEU A 47 7.09 -20.26 8.44
CA LEU A 47 8.13 -21.08 9.10
C LEU A 47 9.10 -21.72 8.11
N THR A 48 8.59 -22.33 7.04
CA THR A 48 9.41 -23.02 6.04
C THR A 48 10.35 -22.09 5.25
N THR A 49 10.02 -20.80 5.15
CA THR A 49 10.81 -19.84 4.35
C THR A 49 11.68 -18.93 5.20
N ASP A 50 11.21 -18.57 6.40
CA ASP A 50 11.88 -17.63 7.27
C ASP A 50 12.87 -18.32 8.23
N LEU A 51 12.70 -19.62 8.51
CA LEU A 51 13.66 -20.40 9.31
C LEU A 51 14.87 -20.84 8.48
N PRO A 52 16.05 -20.99 9.11
CA PRO A 52 17.22 -21.55 8.44
C PRO A 52 17.07 -23.06 8.25
N ASP A 53 17.47 -23.55 7.07
CA ASP A 53 17.40 -24.98 6.73
C ASP A 53 18.38 -25.84 7.55
N TRP A 54 19.41 -25.23 8.13
CA TRP A 54 20.46 -25.92 8.89
C TRP A 54 21.05 -25.03 9.99
N SER A 55 21.79 -25.64 10.91
CA SER A 55 22.59 -24.95 11.93
C SER A 55 23.88 -25.74 12.18
N PHE A 56 24.87 -25.11 12.82
CA PHE A 56 26.10 -25.82 13.18
C PHE A 56 25.81 -26.83 14.30
N ALA A 57 26.55 -27.95 14.33
CA ALA A 57 26.41 -28.97 15.38
C ALA A 57 26.61 -28.41 16.80
N ASP A 58 27.45 -27.38 16.94
CA ASP A 58 27.67 -26.64 18.19
C ASP A 58 26.45 -25.81 18.65
N GLY A 59 25.39 -25.71 17.85
CA GLY A 59 24.23 -24.86 18.10
C GLY A 59 24.37 -23.42 17.63
N ARG A 60 25.46 -23.06 16.95
CA ARG A 60 25.60 -21.74 16.33
C ARG A 60 24.60 -21.60 15.17
N PRO A 61 23.95 -20.44 15.00
CA PRO A 61 23.01 -20.24 13.90
C PRO A 61 23.75 -20.22 12.55
N ALA A 62 23.05 -20.64 11.49
CA ALA A 62 23.57 -20.50 10.15
C ALA A 62 23.70 -19.01 9.77
N PRO A 63 24.70 -18.64 8.96
CA PRO A 63 24.81 -17.28 8.43
C PRO A 63 23.58 -16.94 7.58
N PRO A 64 23.09 -15.68 7.64
CA PRO A 64 21.87 -15.28 6.95
C PRO A 64 22.07 -15.32 5.42
N MET A 65 21.12 -15.95 4.73
CA MET A 65 21.12 -16.00 3.26
C MET A 65 20.79 -14.62 2.66
N ALA A 66 21.38 -14.29 1.52
CA ALA A 66 21.13 -13.02 0.83
C ALA A 66 19.64 -12.77 0.54
N GLY A 67 18.90 -13.82 0.18
CA GLY A 67 17.44 -13.72 -0.04
C GLY A 67 16.67 -13.37 1.24
N HIS A 68 17.10 -13.89 2.39
CA HIS A 68 16.50 -13.58 3.69
C HIS A 68 16.74 -12.11 4.07
N LEU A 69 17.99 -11.63 3.94
CA LEU A 69 18.34 -10.23 4.17
C LEU A 69 17.53 -9.27 3.28
N ARG A 70 17.42 -9.59 1.98
CA ARG A 70 16.61 -8.82 1.04
C ARG A 70 15.13 -8.76 1.44
N ARG A 71 14.55 -9.89 1.88
CA ARG A 71 13.15 -9.92 2.34
C ARG A 71 12.96 -9.10 3.62
N GLN A 72 13.91 -9.18 4.56
CA GLN A 72 13.88 -8.37 5.77
C GLN A 72 13.93 -6.87 5.46
N GLU A 73 14.81 -6.44 4.57
CA GLU A 73 14.91 -5.01 4.23
C GLU A 73 13.64 -4.50 3.57
N LYS A 74 13.04 -5.26 2.64
CA LYS A 74 11.73 -4.94 2.07
C LYS A 74 10.63 -4.84 3.13
N LYS A 75 10.61 -5.76 4.10
CA LYS A 75 9.66 -5.69 5.24
C LYS A 75 9.88 -4.41 6.06
N ARG A 76 11.14 -4.01 6.31
CA ARG A 76 11.47 -2.76 7.03
C ARG A 76 11.03 -1.52 6.26
N GLU A 77 11.29 -1.46 4.96
CA GLU A 77 10.85 -0.35 4.10
C GLU A 77 9.33 -0.20 4.12
N LEU A 78 8.61 -1.32 4.02
CA LEU A 78 7.15 -1.33 4.10
C LEU A 78 6.65 -0.79 5.45
N VAL A 79 7.21 -1.27 6.56
CA VAL A 79 6.84 -0.81 7.91
C VAL A 79 7.13 0.69 8.09
N ARG A 80 8.29 1.17 7.63
CA ARG A 80 8.62 2.60 7.64
C ARG A 80 7.58 3.42 6.88
N ARG A 81 7.17 2.94 5.70
CA ARG A 81 6.16 3.63 4.88
C ARG A 81 4.79 3.65 5.55
N ILE A 82 4.36 2.54 6.16
CA ILE A 82 3.09 2.47 6.89
C ILE A 82 3.08 3.48 8.03
N ALA A 83 4.15 3.51 8.83
CA ALA A 83 4.28 4.44 9.95
C ALA A 83 4.25 5.91 9.50
N GLN A 84 4.97 6.24 8.41
CA GLN A 84 4.95 7.56 7.82
C GLN A 84 3.53 7.98 7.42
N LEU A 85 2.84 7.15 6.62
CA LEU A 85 1.50 7.46 6.14
C LEU A 85 0.49 7.61 7.28
N SER A 86 0.55 6.74 8.29
CA SER A 86 -0.28 6.86 9.48
C SER A 86 -0.06 8.19 10.19
N SER A 87 1.21 8.58 10.37
CA SER A 87 1.53 9.84 11.01
C SER A 87 1.03 11.04 10.20
N GLU A 88 1.15 11.03 8.87
CA GLU A 88 0.67 12.10 8.01
C GLU A 88 -0.86 12.27 8.12
N LEU A 89 -1.60 11.16 8.17
CA LEU A 89 -3.05 11.18 8.38
C LEU A 89 -3.41 11.79 9.74
N ASP A 90 -2.76 11.35 10.82
CA ASP A 90 -3.02 11.86 12.17
C ASP A 90 -2.75 13.37 12.28
N HIS A 91 -1.67 13.84 11.66
CA HIS A 91 -1.37 15.27 11.60
C HIS A 91 -2.41 16.05 10.78
N GLY A 92 -2.87 15.47 9.66
CA GLY A 92 -3.94 16.04 8.84
C GLY A 92 -5.25 16.20 9.61
N MET A 93 -5.64 15.16 10.36
CA MET A 93 -6.84 15.19 11.21
C MET A 93 -6.74 16.26 12.29
N LYS A 94 -5.64 16.29 13.05
CA LYS A 94 -5.41 17.31 14.09
C LYS A 94 -5.46 18.72 13.53
N LYS A 95 -4.85 18.95 12.36
CA LYS A 95 -4.85 20.25 11.70
C LYS A 95 -6.25 20.67 11.26
N TRP A 96 -7.05 19.73 10.74
CA TRP A 96 -8.43 19.98 10.35
C TRP A 96 -9.31 20.31 11.56
N GLU A 97 -9.20 19.55 12.65
CA GLU A 97 -9.93 19.80 13.90
C GLU A 97 -9.58 21.17 14.49
N ALA A 98 -8.29 21.52 14.56
CA ALA A 98 -7.86 22.84 15.02
C ALA A 98 -8.41 23.98 14.15
N LYS A 99 -8.48 23.76 12.82
CA LYS A 99 -9.07 24.73 11.90
C LYS A 99 -10.56 24.90 12.15
N GLN A 100 -11.32 23.83 12.38
CA GLN A 100 -12.75 23.91 12.69
C GLN A 100 -13.00 24.68 13.99
N LYS A 101 -12.29 24.33 15.07
CA LYS A 101 -12.40 25.04 16.36
C LYS A 101 -12.09 26.52 16.23
N LYS A 102 -11.02 26.87 15.51
CA LYS A 102 -10.68 28.28 15.26
C LYS A 102 -11.77 29.00 14.46
N GLN A 103 -12.38 28.35 13.48
CA GLN A 103 -13.48 28.94 12.72
C GLN A 103 -14.72 29.19 13.58
N GLU A 104 -15.05 28.27 14.49
CA GLU A 104 -16.13 28.44 15.46
C GLU A 104 -15.83 29.58 16.43
N GLU A 105 -14.62 29.62 16.99
CA GLU A 105 -14.15 30.71 17.88
C GLU A 105 -14.20 32.07 17.18
N ASP A 106 -13.68 32.18 15.95
CA ASP A 106 -13.71 33.40 15.15
C ASP A 106 -15.16 33.85 14.87
N GLN A 107 -16.07 32.90 14.62
CA GLN A 107 -17.49 33.20 14.42
C GLN A 107 -18.15 33.68 15.71
N GLU A 108 -17.89 33.03 16.84
CA GLU A 108 -18.36 33.46 18.15
C GLU A 108 -17.83 34.84 18.52
N GLU A 109 -16.54 35.10 18.30
CA GLU A 109 -15.92 36.38 18.56
C GLU A 109 -16.56 37.47 17.69
N LYS A 110 -16.76 37.20 16.39
CA LYS A 110 -17.49 38.11 15.50
C LYS A 110 -18.91 38.34 15.99
N ARG A 111 -19.63 37.31 16.48
CA ARG A 111 -20.98 37.46 17.04
C ARG A 111 -20.98 38.30 18.31
N ARG A 112 -20.04 38.09 19.23
CA ARG A 112 -19.90 38.87 20.48
C ARG A 112 -19.57 40.33 20.19
N LYS A 113 -18.73 40.60 19.19
CA LYS A 113 -18.35 41.95 18.75
C LYS A 113 -19.39 42.65 17.87
N ARG A 114 -20.50 42.00 17.51
CA ARG A 114 -21.57 42.66 16.72
C ARG A 114 -22.18 43.80 17.52
N LEU A 115 -22.27 44.97 16.88
CA LEU A 115 -23.01 46.10 17.42
C LEU A 115 -24.51 45.78 17.51
N ARG A 116 -25.22 46.46 18.41
CA ARG A 116 -26.67 46.32 18.52
C ARG A 116 -27.34 46.67 17.20
N PRO A 117 -28.29 45.85 16.72
CA PRO A 117 -29.03 46.16 15.51
C PRO A 117 -29.88 47.42 15.71
N LYS A 118 -30.08 48.20 14.65
CA LYS A 118 -30.87 49.45 14.63
C LYS A 118 -31.95 49.38 13.54
N GLY A 119 -32.99 50.21 13.65
CA GLY A 119 -34.04 50.37 12.64
C GLY A 119 -35.14 49.29 12.72
N ASP A 120 -35.62 48.82 11.56
CA ASP A 120 -36.76 47.89 11.39
C ASP A 120 -36.64 46.56 12.15
N SER A 121 -35.42 46.20 12.56
CA SER A 121 -35.15 45.02 13.39
C SER A 121 -35.75 45.10 14.81
N LEU A 122 -36.24 46.26 15.26
CA LEU A 122 -36.98 46.45 16.52
C LEU A 122 -38.51 46.49 16.34
N GLN A 123 -39.04 46.50 15.11
CA GLN A 123 -40.47 46.75 14.83
C GLN A 123 -41.34 45.49 14.74
N GLN A 124 -40.90 44.35 15.30
CA GLN A 124 -41.74 43.15 15.41
C GLN A 124 -42.68 43.27 16.63
N VAL A 125 -43.59 44.26 16.62
CA VAL A 125 -44.72 44.32 17.56
C VAL A 125 -45.92 43.68 16.85
N PRO A 126 -46.47 42.55 17.34
CA PRO A 126 -47.70 42.01 16.77
C PRO A 126 -48.86 43.00 17.00
N LYS A 127 -49.64 43.23 15.93
CA LYS A 127 -50.82 44.11 15.90
C LYS A 127 -51.88 43.74 16.92
#